data_AF-A0AAX3LXR6-F1
#
_entry.id   AF-A0AAX3LXR6-F1
#
_cell.length_a   1.000
_cell.length_b   1.000
_cell.length_c   1.000
_cell.angle_alpha   90.00
_cell.angle_beta   90.00
_cell.angle_gamma   90.00
#
_symmetry.space_group_name_H-M   'P 1'
#
loop_
_entity.id
_entity.type
_entity.pdbx_description
1 polymer ?
#
loop_
_entity_poly.entity_id
_entity_poly.type
_entity_poly.pdbx_seq_one_letter_code
_entity_poly.pdbx_strand_id
1 'polypeptide(L)'
;MLQQNLIEWQQQWKQLLHQLEQKGASTALLWEEPATDQEITDMEQELEVTLPEELRSLLQDGGKKVTMYWQITYPQTAAFDLSGDIGWNIESIMFSDFGDDEQIDQKRYLCFYHAGNGDELLLDLYSNPQRPMVFHWGHETGEFRILAVSLTDFLNKVTELSGIGAEEWQYTPFIDNCGLNLYSQQSKKWKQWIHDYLYFTFEEAKQNLHQLIRYTELNGVDDTIIQAFSAYRPDDVLQAWLERLHTEHNQSIKDGLLEYTGLINRHHAADWVRELWNLPEEQRINSYILAYLTAICLPEDEGLERIWQKIEEKEKEKGRKLNGYEANTGLKNFHSRKVIRWIKDRVNFPYDGWDDLFATSRPHSEDYKEWLQSKNVHQQIAISALGKQTELKQTFDTVEQIESVRVLLEQVMSKAVIKKEKRIIAEALYVLDHYKLE
;
A
#
# COMPACT_ATOMS: atom_id res chain seq x y z
N MET A 1 26.82 -7.65 28.64
CA MET A 1 26.73 -6.87 27.38
C MET A 1 25.35 -7.05 26.77
N LEU A 2 24.88 -8.30 26.58
CA LEU A 2 23.52 -8.56 26.07
C LEU A 2 22.40 -7.95 26.93
N GLN A 3 22.45 -8.07 28.27
CA GLN A 3 21.45 -7.47 29.17
C GLN A 3 21.33 -5.93 29.04
N GLN A 4 22.44 -5.24 28.83
CA GLN A 4 22.43 -3.80 28.60
C GLN A 4 21.79 -3.48 27.24
N ASN A 5 22.17 -4.23 26.20
CA ASN A 5 21.58 -4.08 24.86
C ASN A 5 20.08 -4.36 24.87
N LEU A 6 19.60 -5.35 25.64
CA LEU A 6 18.17 -5.67 25.76
C LEU A 6 17.35 -4.48 26.27
N ILE A 7 17.83 -3.81 27.33
CA ILE A 7 17.18 -2.62 27.88
C ILE A 7 17.17 -1.51 26.83
N GLU A 8 18.27 -1.32 26.12
CA GLU A 8 18.41 -0.30 25.08
C GLU A 8 17.49 -0.57 23.88
N TRP A 9 17.44 -1.80 23.37
CA TRP A 9 16.54 -2.20 22.28
C TRP A 9 15.08 -2.02 22.69
N GLN A 10 14.69 -2.51 23.87
CA GLN A 10 13.32 -2.38 24.37
C GLN A 10 12.91 -0.91 24.48
N GLN A 11 13.78 -0.04 25.00
CA GLN A 11 13.50 1.39 25.11
C GLN A 11 13.39 2.04 23.73
N GLN A 12 14.32 1.75 22.82
CA GLN A 12 14.33 2.32 21.47
C GLN A 12 13.10 1.91 20.66
N TRP A 13 12.70 0.64 20.73
CA TRP A 13 11.52 0.13 20.03
C TRP A 13 10.24 0.73 20.59
N LYS A 14 10.08 0.79 21.92
CA LYS A 14 8.93 1.45 22.56
C LYS A 14 8.83 2.92 22.17
N GLN A 15 9.96 3.62 22.17
CA GLN A 15 10.00 5.04 21.79
C GLN A 15 9.64 5.22 20.31
N LEU A 16 10.26 4.44 19.42
CA LEU A 16 10.00 4.49 17.99
C LEU A 16 8.51 4.24 17.69
N LEU A 17 7.95 3.14 18.19
CA LEU A 17 6.54 2.80 17.96
C LEU A 17 5.61 3.89 18.48
N HIS A 18 5.88 4.44 19.67
CA HIS A 18 5.07 5.53 20.21
C HIS A 18 5.10 6.77 19.31
N GLN A 19 6.26 7.13 18.76
CA GLN A 19 6.39 8.27 17.86
C GLN A 19 5.72 8.01 16.50
N LEU A 20 5.78 6.77 15.99
CA LEU A 20 5.09 6.36 14.76
C LEU A 20 3.57 6.38 14.94
N GLU A 21 3.07 5.87 16.07
CA GLU A 21 1.64 5.86 16.41
C GLU A 21 1.08 7.29 16.50
N GLN A 22 1.83 8.24 17.09
CA GLN A 22 1.46 9.65 17.12
C GLN A 22 1.30 10.28 15.72
N LYS A 23 1.95 9.70 14.71
CA LYS A 23 1.86 10.11 13.30
C LYS A 23 0.79 9.31 12.52
N GLY A 24 0.01 8.46 13.19
CA GLY A 24 -1.05 7.67 12.57
C GLY A 24 -0.58 6.36 11.93
N ALA A 25 0.64 5.90 12.22
CA ALA A 25 1.09 4.58 11.80
C ALA A 25 0.37 3.48 12.59
N SER A 26 0.15 2.34 11.95
CA SER A 26 -0.27 1.12 12.64
C SER A 26 0.94 0.54 13.35
N THR A 27 0.85 0.29 14.66
CA THR A 27 1.97 -0.23 15.45
C THR A 27 1.52 -1.32 16.41
N ALA A 28 2.37 -2.30 16.67
CA ALA A 28 2.16 -3.29 17.72
C ALA A 28 3.49 -3.70 18.35
N LEU A 29 3.48 -3.89 19.67
CA LEU A 29 4.60 -4.48 20.41
C LEU A 29 4.07 -5.59 21.30
N LEU A 30 4.48 -6.82 21.02
CA LEU A 30 4.35 -7.94 21.93
C LEU A 30 5.71 -8.16 22.58
N TRP A 31 5.72 -8.19 23.92
CA TRP A 31 6.93 -8.48 24.69
C TRP A 31 6.55 -9.32 25.90
N GLU A 32 6.66 -10.64 25.77
CA GLU A 32 6.27 -11.59 26.81
C GLU A 32 7.35 -11.76 27.88
N GLU A 33 7.00 -12.42 29.00
CA GLU A 33 7.97 -12.75 30.03
C GLU A 33 9.11 -13.65 29.49
N PRO A 34 10.30 -13.63 30.13
CA PRO A 34 11.39 -14.51 29.74
C PRO A 34 11.04 -15.99 29.86
N ALA A 35 11.68 -16.80 29.02
CA ALA A 35 11.52 -18.25 29.05
C ALA A 35 12.14 -18.82 30.32
N THR A 36 11.48 -19.82 30.89
CA THR A 36 12.01 -20.62 31.98
C THR A 36 13.13 -21.54 31.50
N ASP A 37 14.02 -21.94 32.40
CA ASP A 37 15.06 -22.92 32.08
C ASP A 37 14.47 -24.25 31.59
N GLN A 38 13.28 -24.63 32.07
CA GLN A 38 12.59 -25.84 31.64
C GLN A 38 12.12 -25.73 30.19
N GLU A 39 11.46 -24.63 29.80
CA GLU A 39 11.02 -24.40 28.42
C GLU A 39 12.18 -24.46 27.43
N ILE A 40 13.32 -23.84 27.78
CA ILE A 40 14.52 -23.88 26.94
C ILE A 40 15.11 -25.29 26.85
N THR A 41 15.17 -26.01 27.98
CA THR A 41 15.73 -27.36 28.03
C THR A 41 14.86 -28.35 27.23
N ASP A 42 13.54 -28.23 27.33
CA ASP A 42 12.59 -29.05 26.58
C ASP A 42 12.75 -28.85 25.07
N MET A 43 12.90 -27.59 24.64
CA MET A 43 13.13 -27.24 23.24
C MET A 43 14.50 -27.72 22.73
N GLU A 44 15.58 -27.58 23.51
CA GLU A 44 16.91 -28.13 23.15
C GLU A 44 16.87 -29.66 23.02
N GLN A 45 16.10 -30.33 23.87
CA GLN A 45 15.91 -31.77 23.79
C GLN A 45 15.12 -32.17 22.54
N GLU A 46 14.08 -31.43 22.18
CA GLU A 46 13.28 -31.66 20.97
C GLU A 46 14.11 -31.45 19.69
N LEU A 47 14.94 -30.42 19.66
CA LEU A 47 15.80 -30.10 18.51
C LEU A 47 17.07 -30.96 18.45
N GLU A 48 17.37 -31.72 19.51
CA GLU A 48 18.63 -32.47 19.66
C GLU A 48 19.89 -31.58 19.51
N VAL A 49 19.79 -30.30 19.89
CA VAL A 49 20.87 -29.31 19.79
C VAL A 49 20.87 -28.38 21.01
N THR A 50 22.04 -27.92 21.44
CA THR A 50 22.16 -26.83 22.40
C THR A 50 22.01 -25.51 21.67
N LEU A 51 21.19 -24.59 22.19
CA LEU A 51 21.02 -23.28 21.57
C LEU A 51 22.33 -22.48 21.64
N PRO A 52 22.62 -21.67 20.63
CA PRO A 52 23.67 -20.66 20.70
C PRO A 52 23.49 -19.75 21.92
N GLU A 53 24.60 -19.37 22.57
CA GLU A 53 24.59 -18.58 23.81
C GLU A 53 23.78 -17.28 23.67
N GLU A 54 23.93 -16.56 22.55
CA GLU A 54 23.20 -15.31 22.31
C GLU A 54 21.68 -15.53 22.23
N LEU A 55 21.21 -16.62 21.58
CA LEU A 55 19.78 -16.94 21.49
C LEU A 55 19.24 -17.42 22.84
N ARG A 56 19.99 -18.26 23.54
CA ARG A 56 19.61 -18.74 24.87
C ARG A 56 19.42 -17.57 25.84
N SER A 57 20.40 -16.66 25.91
CA SER A 57 20.32 -15.48 26.76
C SER A 57 19.21 -14.52 26.32
N LEU A 58 18.94 -14.39 25.02
CA LEU A 58 17.82 -13.60 24.51
C LEU A 58 16.47 -14.12 25.03
N LEU A 59 16.27 -15.44 25.10
CA LEU A 59 15.06 -16.05 25.65
C LEU A 59 14.98 -15.93 27.17
N GLN A 60 16.08 -16.19 27.89
CA GLN A 60 16.15 -16.17 29.36
C GLN A 60 16.03 -14.79 29.98
N ASP A 61 16.54 -13.75 29.30
CA ASP A 61 16.57 -12.38 29.82
C ASP A 61 15.63 -11.44 29.05
N GLY A 62 15.43 -11.70 27.75
CA GLY A 62 14.79 -10.78 26.81
C GLY A 62 13.30 -11.05 26.54
N GLY A 63 12.77 -12.21 26.91
CA GLY A 63 11.38 -12.60 26.62
C GLY A 63 11.32 -13.84 25.74
N LYS A 64 10.40 -14.76 26.04
CA LYS A 64 10.21 -15.98 25.24
C LYS A 64 9.60 -15.70 23.85
N LYS A 65 8.88 -14.58 23.73
CA LYS A 65 8.30 -14.09 22.49
C LYS A 65 8.29 -12.58 22.47
N VAL A 66 8.92 -12.02 21.46
CA VAL A 66 8.93 -10.59 21.20
C VAL A 66 8.64 -10.36 19.72
N THR A 67 7.68 -9.48 19.45
CA THR A 67 7.34 -9.06 18.09
C THR A 67 7.15 -7.56 18.09
N MET A 68 7.87 -6.88 17.20
CA MET A 68 7.70 -5.47 16.91
C MET A 68 7.19 -5.33 15.50
N TYR A 69 6.04 -4.68 15.37
CA TYR A 69 5.42 -4.39 14.09
C TYR A 69 5.11 -2.91 13.95
N TRP A 70 5.35 -2.35 12.78
CA TRP A 70 4.84 -1.05 12.40
C TRP A 70 4.60 -0.95 10.90
N GLN A 71 3.65 -0.11 10.49
CA GLN A 71 3.37 0.20 9.10
C GLN A 71 2.85 1.62 8.98
N ILE A 72 3.46 2.41 8.09
CA ILE A 72 2.98 3.75 7.73
C ILE A 72 2.12 3.60 6.48
N THR A 73 0.85 3.97 6.59
CA THR A 73 -0.09 3.91 5.46
C THR A 73 0.07 5.16 4.60
N TYR A 74 0.61 5.01 3.38
CA TYR A 74 0.88 6.06 2.38
C TYR A 74 1.93 7.11 2.80
N PRO A 75 3.02 7.22 2.03
CA PRO A 75 2.99 8.12 0.88
C PRO A 75 3.50 7.44 -0.39
N GLN A 76 2.81 7.67 -1.51
CA GLN A 76 3.17 7.12 -2.84
C GLN A 76 4.56 7.57 -3.33
N THR A 77 5.16 8.53 -2.64
CA THR A 77 6.46 9.13 -2.91
C THR A 77 7.59 8.57 -2.04
N ALA A 78 7.33 7.56 -1.20
CA ALA A 78 8.37 6.93 -0.41
C ALA A 78 9.33 6.11 -1.28
N ALA A 79 10.63 6.25 -1.00
CA ALA A 79 11.69 5.51 -1.69
C ALA A 79 12.00 4.15 -1.06
N PHE A 80 11.34 3.84 0.05
CA PHE A 80 11.57 2.66 0.87
C PHE A 80 10.23 2.03 1.20
N ASP A 81 10.25 0.73 1.47
CA ASP A 81 9.11 0.11 2.12
C ASP A 81 8.94 0.70 3.52
N LEU A 82 7.70 1.05 3.86
CA LEU A 82 7.39 1.76 5.11
C LEU A 82 6.69 0.85 6.10
N SER A 83 7.29 -0.32 6.30
CA SER A 83 6.86 -1.26 7.31
C SER A 83 8.05 -1.89 8.00
N GLY A 84 7.77 -2.55 9.11
CA GLY A 84 8.72 -3.35 9.83
C GLY A 84 8.01 -4.43 10.63
N ASP A 85 8.52 -5.64 10.53
CA ASP A 85 8.09 -6.80 11.30
C ASP A 85 9.32 -7.63 11.69
N ILE A 86 9.70 -7.57 12.96
CA ILE A 86 10.87 -8.29 13.49
C ILE A 86 10.62 -8.79 14.90
N GLY A 87 11.34 -9.84 15.27
CA GLY A 87 11.20 -10.41 16.59
C GLY A 87 11.98 -11.69 16.78
N TRP A 88 11.56 -12.42 17.81
CA TRP A 88 11.94 -13.80 18.06
C TRP A 88 10.80 -14.50 18.81
N ASN A 89 10.66 -15.80 18.61
CA ASN A 89 9.64 -16.58 19.29
C ASN A 89 10.16 -17.99 19.58
N ILE A 90 10.09 -18.43 20.84
CA ILE A 90 10.50 -19.77 21.26
C ILE A 90 9.77 -20.87 20.47
N GLU A 91 8.49 -20.66 20.16
CA GLU A 91 7.68 -21.63 19.40
C GLU A 91 8.04 -21.66 17.90
N SER A 92 8.80 -20.66 17.42
CA SER A 92 9.28 -20.58 16.03
C SER A 92 10.71 -21.12 15.89
N ILE A 93 11.33 -21.57 16.98
CA ILE A 93 12.68 -22.12 16.92
C ILE A 93 12.60 -23.57 16.44
N MET A 94 12.94 -23.75 15.17
CA MET A 94 12.96 -25.05 14.51
C MET A 94 13.95 -25.06 13.37
N PHE A 95 14.36 -26.25 12.93
CA PHE A 95 15.07 -26.39 11.67
C PHE A 95 14.10 -26.15 10.53
N SER A 96 14.48 -25.25 9.63
CA SER A 96 13.67 -24.88 8.48
C SER A 96 13.58 -26.03 7.48
N ASP A 97 12.38 -26.26 6.96
CA ASP A 97 12.15 -27.19 5.86
C ASP A 97 12.23 -26.43 4.53
N PHE A 98 13.41 -26.51 3.89
CA PHE A 98 13.64 -25.92 2.57
C PHE A 98 13.12 -26.79 1.42
N GLY A 99 12.34 -27.84 1.72
CA GLY A 99 11.87 -28.83 0.74
C GLY A 99 12.91 -29.87 0.35
N ASP A 100 12.68 -30.56 -0.77
CA ASP A 100 13.50 -31.67 -1.29
C ASP A 100 14.88 -31.25 -1.87
N ASP A 101 15.43 -30.10 -1.46
CA ASP A 101 16.78 -29.72 -1.89
C ASP A 101 17.84 -30.49 -1.09
N GLU A 102 18.22 -31.66 -1.62
CA GLU A 102 19.24 -32.55 -1.06
C GLU A 102 20.61 -31.87 -0.84
N GLN A 103 20.84 -30.65 -1.36
CA GLN A 103 22.09 -29.91 -1.18
C GLN A 103 22.13 -29.08 0.12
N ILE A 104 20.99 -28.84 0.76
CA ILE A 104 20.92 -28.02 1.97
C ILE A 104 20.82 -28.93 3.19
N ASP A 105 21.84 -28.88 4.04
CA ASP A 105 21.78 -29.49 5.37
C ASP A 105 20.79 -28.71 6.23
N GLN A 106 19.55 -29.18 6.33
CA GLN A 106 18.49 -28.51 7.11
C GLN A 106 18.89 -28.34 8.58
N LYS A 107 19.71 -29.25 9.14
CA LYS A 107 20.20 -29.15 10.53
C LYS A 107 21.26 -28.06 10.74
N ARG A 108 21.67 -27.36 9.67
CA ARG A 108 22.58 -26.21 9.74
C ARG A 108 21.88 -24.92 10.14
N TYR A 109 20.64 -24.72 9.69
CA TYR A 109 19.95 -23.43 9.82
C TYR A 109 18.81 -23.51 10.82
N LEU A 110 18.94 -22.78 11.92
CA LEU A 110 17.92 -22.73 12.96
C LEU A 110 17.10 -21.44 12.80
N CYS A 111 15.81 -21.57 12.49
CA CYS A 111 14.89 -20.45 12.47
C CYS A 111 14.73 -19.87 13.88
N PHE A 112 14.58 -18.56 13.99
CA PHE A 112 14.15 -17.90 15.24
C PHE A 112 12.99 -16.92 15.03
N TYR A 113 12.61 -16.65 13.78
CA TYR A 113 11.50 -15.75 13.43
C TYR A 113 10.95 -16.06 12.03
N HIS A 114 9.62 -16.08 11.91
CA HIS A 114 8.91 -16.16 10.63
C HIS A 114 8.25 -14.83 10.32
N ALA A 115 8.51 -14.31 9.12
CA ALA A 115 7.79 -13.17 8.56
C ALA A 115 6.39 -13.60 8.08
N GLY A 116 5.45 -12.64 8.03
CA GLY A 116 4.07 -12.91 7.59
C GLY A 116 3.92 -13.43 6.15
N ASN A 117 4.91 -13.19 5.28
CA ASN A 117 4.97 -13.67 3.89
C ASN A 117 5.59 -15.08 3.75
N GLY A 118 6.08 -15.67 4.84
CA GLY A 118 6.75 -16.97 4.86
C GLY A 118 8.28 -16.91 4.87
N ASP A 119 8.89 -15.72 4.72
CA ASP A 119 10.34 -15.55 4.88
C ASP A 119 10.80 -15.89 6.30
N GLU A 120 12.06 -16.27 6.45
CA GLU A 120 12.59 -16.72 7.72
C GLU A 120 13.90 -16.01 8.10
N LEU A 121 14.06 -15.74 9.39
CA LEU A 121 15.33 -15.32 9.98
C LEU A 121 15.98 -16.52 10.66
N LEU A 122 17.22 -16.80 10.24
CA LEU A 122 17.92 -18.03 10.52
C LEU A 122 19.27 -17.78 11.20
N LEU A 123 19.72 -18.73 12.02
CA LEU A 123 21.07 -18.82 12.53
C LEU A 123 21.83 -19.94 11.80
N ASP A 124 22.98 -19.61 11.20
CA ASP A 124 23.89 -20.61 10.62
C ASP A 124 24.76 -21.24 11.71
N LEU A 125 24.36 -22.39 12.23
CA LEU A 125 25.04 -23.08 13.32
C LEU A 125 26.47 -23.53 12.95
N TYR A 126 26.79 -23.66 11.66
CA TYR A 126 28.12 -24.08 11.21
C TYR A 126 29.11 -22.92 11.07
N SER A 127 28.61 -21.68 10.99
CA SER A 127 29.47 -20.49 10.86
C SER A 127 30.34 -20.27 12.10
N ASN A 128 29.72 -20.28 13.27
CA ASN A 128 30.37 -20.16 14.57
C ASN A 128 29.45 -20.78 15.64
N PRO A 129 29.87 -21.85 16.35
CA PRO A 129 29.01 -22.55 17.31
C PRO A 129 28.52 -21.71 18.50
N GLN A 130 29.22 -20.64 18.88
CA GLN A 130 28.81 -19.78 20.00
C GLN A 130 28.05 -18.53 19.54
N ARG A 131 28.41 -18.01 18.36
CA ARG A 131 27.88 -16.75 17.80
C ARG A 131 27.58 -16.91 16.32
N PRO A 132 26.57 -17.71 15.96
CA PRO A 132 26.25 -17.99 14.58
C PRO A 132 25.86 -16.72 13.84
N MET A 133 26.23 -16.63 12.57
CA MET A 133 25.78 -15.58 11.66
C MET A 133 24.27 -15.66 11.46
N VAL A 134 23.67 -14.49 11.24
CA VAL A 134 22.24 -14.37 10.95
C VAL A 134 22.02 -14.32 9.45
N PHE A 135 21.06 -15.10 8.96
CA PHE A 135 20.62 -15.13 7.57
C PHE A 135 19.14 -14.78 7.45
N HIS A 136 18.77 -14.22 6.30
CA HIS A 136 17.42 -14.24 5.76
C HIS A 136 17.33 -15.38 4.74
N TRP A 137 16.21 -16.08 4.72
CA TRP A 137 15.81 -16.98 3.65
C TRP A 137 14.49 -16.53 3.04
N GLY A 138 14.50 -16.30 1.73
CA GLY A 138 13.31 -15.92 0.96
C GLY A 138 12.49 -17.13 0.59
N HIS A 139 11.24 -17.23 1.08
CA HIS A 139 10.40 -18.40 0.82
C HIS A 139 10.08 -18.58 -0.67
N GLU A 140 9.83 -17.46 -1.36
CA GLU A 140 9.48 -17.48 -2.79
C GLU A 140 10.71 -17.64 -3.70
N THR A 141 11.87 -17.15 -3.27
CA THR A 141 13.10 -17.10 -4.09
C THR A 141 14.05 -18.27 -3.81
N GLY A 142 13.95 -18.88 -2.62
CA GLY A 142 14.90 -19.88 -2.13
C GLY A 142 16.29 -19.30 -1.84
N GLU A 143 16.45 -17.97 -1.85
CA GLU A 143 17.74 -17.33 -1.70
C GLU A 143 18.12 -17.14 -0.22
N PHE A 144 19.39 -17.38 0.09
CA PHE A 144 19.99 -17.10 1.39
C PHE A 144 20.78 -15.79 1.33
N ARG A 145 20.55 -14.91 2.30
CA ARG A 145 21.30 -13.66 2.43
C ARG A 145 21.85 -13.49 3.85
N ILE A 146 23.14 -13.22 3.98
CA ILE A 146 23.76 -12.89 5.27
C ILE A 146 23.20 -11.55 5.72
N LEU A 147 22.67 -11.44 6.94
CA LEU A 147 22.23 -10.17 7.52
C LEU A 147 23.25 -9.60 8.50
N ALA A 148 23.91 -10.45 9.28
CA ALA A 148 24.85 -10.03 10.32
C ALA A 148 25.80 -11.15 10.74
N VAL A 149 26.88 -10.77 11.43
CA VAL A 149 27.88 -11.74 11.91
C VAL A 149 27.52 -12.42 13.22
N SER A 150 26.49 -11.92 13.93
CA SER A 150 25.89 -12.58 15.11
C SER A 150 24.47 -12.05 15.35
N LEU A 151 23.71 -12.72 16.23
CA LEU A 151 22.36 -12.29 16.63
C LEU A 151 22.37 -10.90 17.26
N THR A 152 23.36 -10.62 18.11
CA THR A 152 23.54 -9.31 18.72
C THR A 152 23.87 -8.22 17.69
N ASP A 153 24.73 -8.51 16.71
CA ASP A 153 25.04 -7.58 15.61
C ASP A 153 23.80 -7.30 14.75
N PHE A 154 23.01 -8.34 14.47
CA PHE A 154 21.74 -8.20 13.76
C PHE A 154 20.76 -7.28 14.49
N LEU A 155 20.48 -7.57 15.76
CA LEU A 155 19.53 -6.79 16.56
C LEU A 155 19.98 -5.34 16.73
N ASN A 156 21.28 -5.07 16.87
CA ASN A 156 21.82 -3.71 16.87
C ASN A 156 21.57 -3.00 15.54
N LYS A 157 21.91 -3.65 14.42
CA LYS A 157 21.79 -3.07 13.08
C LYS A 157 20.33 -2.81 12.69
N VAL A 158 19.44 -3.77 12.93
CA VAL A 158 18.02 -3.62 12.60
C VAL A 158 17.37 -2.55 13.47
N THR A 159 17.74 -2.46 14.76
CA THR A 159 17.30 -1.38 15.64
C THR A 159 17.76 -0.01 15.15
N GLU A 160 19.03 0.12 14.72
CA GLU A 160 19.56 1.37 14.17
C GLU A 160 18.92 1.74 12.80
N LEU A 161 18.40 0.75 12.09
CA LEU A 161 17.57 0.93 10.90
C LEU A 161 16.08 1.07 11.24
N SER A 162 15.73 1.43 12.47
CA SER A 162 14.34 1.66 12.89
C SER A 162 13.44 0.43 12.67
N GLY A 163 14.01 -0.76 12.82
CA GLY A 163 13.25 -1.99 12.80
C GLY A 163 12.65 -2.35 11.45
N ILE A 164 13.43 -2.19 10.37
CA ILE A 164 13.05 -2.74 9.05
C ILE A 164 12.68 -4.22 9.18
N GLY A 165 11.67 -4.66 8.44
CA GLY A 165 11.07 -5.97 8.64
C GLY A 165 11.87 -7.14 8.07
N ALA A 166 11.34 -8.34 8.33
CA ALA A 166 11.93 -9.63 7.99
C ALA A 166 11.73 -10.08 6.53
N GLU A 167 11.15 -9.24 5.67
CA GLU A 167 10.88 -9.57 4.28
C GLU A 167 12.07 -9.19 3.37
N GLU A 168 12.32 -9.98 2.31
CA GLU A 168 13.50 -9.84 1.44
C GLU A 168 13.72 -8.41 0.90
N TRP A 169 12.64 -7.78 0.43
CA TRP A 169 12.71 -6.44 -0.18
C TRP A 169 13.07 -5.34 0.82
N GLN A 170 12.85 -5.57 2.12
CA GLN A 170 13.17 -4.60 3.17
C GLN A 170 14.67 -4.58 3.48
N TYR A 171 15.39 -5.67 3.22
CA TYR A 171 16.84 -5.74 3.39
C TYR A 171 17.64 -5.31 2.16
N THR A 172 17.09 -5.56 0.97
CA THR A 172 17.76 -5.31 -0.32
C THR A 172 18.42 -3.93 -0.44
N PRO A 173 17.82 -2.81 0.03
CA PRO A 173 18.46 -1.49 -0.04
C PRO A 173 19.68 -1.33 0.88
N PHE A 174 19.78 -2.14 1.93
CA PHE A 174 20.72 -1.94 3.04
C PHE A 174 21.82 -2.98 3.13
N ILE A 175 21.73 -4.06 2.35
CA ILE A 175 22.64 -5.19 2.40
C ILE A 175 23.85 -5.04 1.44
N ASP A 176 25.00 -5.57 1.85
CA ASP A 176 26.14 -5.85 0.98
C ASP A 176 26.68 -7.29 1.21
N ASN A 177 27.86 -7.60 0.68
CA ASN A 177 28.46 -8.94 0.81
C ASN A 177 28.76 -9.37 2.26
N CYS A 178 28.68 -8.46 3.23
CA CYS A 178 28.90 -8.71 4.65
C CYS A 178 27.64 -8.53 5.50
N GLY A 179 26.47 -8.37 4.86
CA GLY A 179 25.17 -8.19 5.50
C GLY A 179 24.72 -6.74 5.58
N LEU A 180 23.90 -6.42 6.58
CA LEU A 180 23.33 -5.09 6.76
C LEU A 180 24.43 -4.04 6.97
N ASN A 181 24.49 -3.07 6.07
CA ASN A 181 25.47 -2.00 6.04
C ASN A 181 24.84 -0.66 6.43
N LEU A 182 25.09 -0.25 7.67
CA LEU A 182 24.58 0.98 8.27
C LEU A 182 25.13 2.27 7.66
N TYR A 183 26.19 2.18 6.86
CA TYR A 183 26.94 3.31 6.30
C TYR A 183 26.75 3.50 4.79
N SER A 184 26.00 2.60 4.15
CA SER A 184 25.64 2.73 2.75
C SER A 184 24.89 4.04 2.49
N GLN A 185 24.91 4.51 1.24
CA GLN A 185 24.16 5.72 0.86
C GLN A 185 22.66 5.55 1.14
N GLN A 186 22.13 4.34 0.96
CA GLN A 186 20.71 4.04 1.18
C GLN A 186 20.37 4.01 2.67
N SER A 187 21.20 3.42 3.51
CA SER A 187 21.02 3.44 4.97
C SER A 187 21.04 4.87 5.53
N LYS A 188 21.89 5.74 4.99
CA LYS A 188 21.91 7.17 5.36
C LYS A 188 20.63 7.89 4.93
N LYS A 189 20.14 7.64 3.70
CA LYS A 189 18.87 8.21 3.22
C LYS A 189 17.68 7.73 4.03
N TRP A 190 17.65 6.45 4.39
CA TRP A 190 16.61 5.88 5.25
C TRP A 190 16.59 6.51 6.63
N LYS A 191 17.75 6.57 7.30
CA LYS A 191 17.87 7.22 8.62
C LYS A 191 17.47 8.69 8.60
N GLN A 192 17.82 9.41 7.53
CA GLN A 192 17.35 10.78 7.36
C GLN A 192 15.84 10.84 7.12
N TRP A 193 15.30 9.96 6.30
CA TRP A 193 13.87 9.91 5.98
C TRP A 193 13.03 9.65 7.24
N ILE A 194 13.38 8.62 8.03
CA ILE A 194 12.63 8.30 9.26
C ILE A 194 12.79 9.41 10.30
N HIS A 195 13.97 10.02 10.41
CA HIS A 195 14.17 11.18 11.28
C HIS A 195 13.26 12.35 10.84
N ASP A 196 13.24 12.70 9.56
CA ASP A 196 12.38 13.77 9.06
C ASP A 196 10.89 13.43 9.31
N TYR A 197 10.46 12.21 9.03
CA TYR A 197 9.07 11.79 9.26
C TYR A 197 8.64 11.99 10.72
N LEU A 198 9.51 11.60 11.66
CA LEU A 198 9.22 11.69 13.09
C LEU A 198 9.27 13.12 13.61
N TYR A 199 10.26 13.92 13.20
CA TYR A 199 10.57 15.19 13.86
C TYR A 199 10.23 16.44 13.05
N PHE A 200 10.11 16.36 11.73
CA PHE A 200 9.76 17.52 10.93
C PHE A 200 8.27 17.82 11.06
N THR A 201 7.95 19.02 11.52
CA THR A 201 6.57 19.40 11.88
C THR A 201 5.90 20.19 10.77
N PHE A 202 4.56 20.14 10.74
CA PHE A 202 3.76 20.94 9.82
C PHE A 202 3.94 22.46 10.04
N GLU A 203 4.14 22.87 11.30
CA GLU A 203 4.33 24.27 11.67
C GLU A 203 5.64 24.85 11.15
N GLU A 204 6.69 24.04 11.09
CA GLU A 204 7.94 24.40 10.42
C GLU A 204 7.74 24.38 8.90
N ALA A 205 7.10 23.32 8.39
CA ALA A 205 6.93 23.11 6.96
C ALA A 205 6.21 24.25 6.24
N LYS A 206 5.14 24.78 6.82
CA LYS A 206 4.33 25.83 6.19
C LYS A 206 5.04 27.17 6.03
N GLN A 207 6.21 27.37 6.65
CA GLN A 207 6.97 28.63 6.57
C GLN A 207 7.71 28.81 5.23
N ASN A 208 7.95 27.72 4.50
CA ASN A 208 8.65 27.75 3.23
C ASN A 208 8.06 26.73 2.24
N LEU A 209 7.89 27.13 0.98
CA LEU A 209 7.26 26.28 -0.03
C LEU A 209 7.97 24.94 -0.24
N HIS A 210 9.31 24.91 -0.31
CA HIS A 210 10.06 23.66 -0.49
C HIS A 210 9.96 22.75 0.75
N GLN A 211 9.88 23.35 1.93
CA GLN A 211 9.66 22.63 3.18
C GLN A 211 8.25 22.03 3.24
N LEU A 212 7.24 22.75 2.76
CA LEU A 212 5.87 22.25 2.64
C LEU A 212 5.78 21.08 1.63
N ILE A 213 6.47 21.17 0.49
CA ILE A 213 6.61 20.05 -0.46
C ILE A 213 7.25 18.84 0.22
N ARG A 214 8.38 19.03 0.92
CA ARG A 214 9.05 17.94 1.64
C ARG A 214 8.13 17.30 2.69
N TYR A 215 7.38 18.10 3.43
CA TYR A 215 6.42 17.60 4.42
C TYR A 215 5.31 16.78 3.77
N THR A 216 4.82 17.24 2.61
CA THR A 216 3.82 16.54 1.81
C THR A 216 4.35 15.19 1.30
N GLU A 217 5.60 15.11 0.85
CA GLU A 217 6.23 13.85 0.44
C GLU A 217 6.35 12.83 1.60
N LEU A 218 6.44 13.32 2.84
CA LEU A 218 6.58 12.49 4.04
C LEU A 218 5.23 12.03 4.62
N ASN A 219 4.18 12.85 4.50
CA ASN A 219 2.91 12.64 5.20
C ASN A 219 1.72 12.46 4.25
N GLY A 220 1.93 12.52 2.93
CA GLY A 220 0.88 12.49 1.94
C GLY A 220 0.15 13.83 1.80
N VAL A 221 -1.04 13.79 1.20
CA VAL A 221 -1.88 14.97 0.96
C VAL A 221 -3.23 14.81 1.65
N ASP A 222 -3.59 15.81 2.45
CA ASP A 222 -4.92 15.98 3.04
C ASP A 222 -5.42 17.41 2.84
N ASP A 223 -6.63 17.70 3.32
CA ASP A 223 -7.24 19.04 3.21
C ASP A 223 -6.42 20.12 3.93
N THR A 224 -5.74 19.76 5.03
CA THR A 224 -4.89 20.66 5.81
C THR A 224 -3.68 21.12 4.99
N ILE A 225 -3.02 20.19 4.30
CA ILE A 225 -1.87 20.44 3.44
C ILE A 225 -2.29 21.24 2.20
N ILE A 226 -3.41 20.90 1.56
CA ILE A 226 -3.95 21.65 0.43
C ILE A 226 -4.22 23.12 0.84
N GLN A 227 -4.81 23.32 2.01
CA GLN A 227 -5.06 24.66 2.55
C GLN A 227 -3.77 25.43 2.83
N ALA A 228 -2.70 24.77 3.27
CA ALA A 228 -1.41 25.43 3.49
C ALA A 228 -0.76 25.93 2.18
N PHE A 229 -0.86 25.15 1.09
CA PHE A 229 -0.38 25.62 -0.22
C PHE A 229 -1.12 26.87 -0.72
N SER A 230 -2.35 27.08 -0.27
CA SER A 230 -3.16 28.26 -0.66
C SER A 230 -2.62 29.59 -0.09
N ALA A 231 -1.65 29.55 0.83
CA ALA A 231 -0.95 30.74 1.31
C ALA A 231 0.12 31.25 0.31
N TYR A 232 0.46 30.46 -0.71
CA TYR A 232 1.45 30.78 -1.74
C TYR A 232 0.77 31.13 -3.06
N ARG A 233 1.51 31.79 -3.98
CA ARG A 233 0.98 32.06 -5.32
C ARG A 233 0.91 30.75 -6.11
N PRO A 234 -0.20 30.45 -6.79
CA PRO A 234 -0.36 29.19 -7.52
C PRO A 234 0.76 28.88 -8.52
N ASP A 235 1.22 29.89 -9.28
CA ASP A 235 2.31 29.71 -10.25
C ASP A 235 3.63 29.28 -9.56
N ASP A 236 3.92 29.85 -8.39
CA ASP A 236 5.12 29.51 -7.61
C ASP A 236 5.01 28.07 -7.06
N VAL A 237 3.81 27.66 -6.62
CA VAL A 237 3.54 26.29 -6.16
C VAL A 237 3.75 25.28 -7.27
N LEU A 238 3.14 25.51 -8.44
CA LEU A 238 3.29 24.63 -9.59
C LEU A 238 4.76 24.52 -10.00
N GLN A 239 5.45 25.64 -10.13
CA GLN A 239 6.86 25.67 -10.51
C GLN A 239 7.74 24.88 -9.54
N ALA A 240 7.54 25.03 -8.22
CA ALA A 240 8.31 24.30 -7.22
C ALA A 240 8.07 22.78 -7.29
N TRP A 241 6.84 22.34 -7.57
CA TRP A 241 6.53 20.92 -7.81
C TRP A 241 7.19 20.39 -9.09
N LEU A 242 7.17 21.17 -10.18
CA LEU A 242 7.85 20.80 -11.44
C LEU A 242 9.37 20.69 -11.27
N GLU A 243 9.97 21.58 -10.48
CA GLU A 243 11.40 21.51 -10.12
C GLU A 243 11.70 20.22 -9.35
N ARG A 244 10.88 19.87 -8.35
CA ARG A 244 11.02 18.62 -7.59
C ARG A 244 10.84 17.38 -8.46
N LEU A 245 9.92 17.41 -9.43
CA LEU A 245 9.71 16.34 -10.41
C LEU A 245 10.92 16.17 -11.34
N HIS A 246 11.59 17.25 -11.71
CA HIS A 246 12.74 17.21 -12.61
C HIS A 246 13.95 16.50 -11.98
N THR A 247 14.10 16.57 -10.65
CA THR A 247 15.19 15.91 -9.92
C THR A 247 14.89 14.45 -9.59
N GLU A 248 13.68 13.95 -9.85
CA GLU A 248 13.30 12.57 -9.55
C GLU A 248 13.61 11.62 -10.71
N HIS A 249 14.30 10.53 -10.39
CA HIS A 249 14.69 9.52 -11.36
C HIS A 249 13.96 8.19 -11.15
N ASN A 250 13.43 7.94 -9.95
CA ASN A 250 12.62 6.76 -9.69
C ASN A 250 11.20 6.97 -10.24
N GLN A 251 10.78 6.12 -11.18
CA GLN A 251 9.50 6.27 -11.86
C GLN A 251 8.29 6.13 -10.93
N SER A 252 8.35 5.25 -9.92
CA SER A 252 7.25 5.08 -8.96
C SER A 252 7.06 6.34 -8.11
N ILE A 253 8.16 6.91 -7.61
CA ILE A 253 8.12 8.17 -6.85
C ILE A 253 7.63 9.30 -7.74
N LYS A 254 8.11 9.35 -8.98
CA LYS A 254 7.71 10.37 -9.97
C LYS A 254 6.21 10.31 -10.28
N ASP A 255 5.63 9.11 -10.42
CA ASP A 255 4.19 8.94 -10.62
C ASP A 255 3.41 9.50 -9.42
N GLY A 256 3.84 9.21 -8.18
CA GLY A 256 3.23 9.79 -6.97
C GLY A 256 3.37 11.32 -6.89
N LEU A 257 4.53 11.87 -7.25
CA LEU A 257 4.75 13.32 -7.31
C LEU A 257 3.87 14.00 -8.36
N LEU A 258 3.64 13.35 -9.52
CA LEU A 258 2.72 13.84 -10.54
C LEU A 258 1.29 13.92 -9.98
N GLU A 259 0.82 12.88 -9.29
CA GLU A 259 -0.50 12.90 -8.66
C GLU A 259 -0.63 14.04 -7.65
N TYR A 260 0.36 14.22 -6.76
CA TYR A 260 0.35 15.32 -5.79
C TYR A 260 0.36 16.69 -6.47
N THR A 261 1.15 16.84 -7.52
CA THR A 261 1.20 18.09 -8.30
C THR A 261 -0.18 18.45 -8.85
N GLY A 262 -0.88 17.50 -9.48
CA GLY A 262 -2.24 17.74 -9.97
C GLY A 262 -3.24 18.00 -8.85
N LEU A 263 -3.18 17.21 -7.78
CA LEU A 263 -4.11 17.29 -6.65
C LEU A 263 -4.05 18.63 -5.93
N ILE A 264 -2.84 19.17 -5.75
CA ILE A 264 -2.60 20.44 -5.06
C ILE A 264 -2.90 21.63 -5.97
N ASN A 265 -2.45 21.60 -7.24
CA ASN A 265 -2.57 22.76 -8.14
C ASN A 265 -3.92 22.83 -8.86
N ARG A 266 -4.62 21.70 -9.03
CA ARG A 266 -5.94 21.62 -9.68
C ARG A 266 -5.94 22.36 -11.03
N HIS A 267 -6.88 23.28 -11.21
CA HIS A 267 -7.03 24.05 -12.45
C HIS A 267 -5.84 24.95 -12.79
N HIS A 268 -4.98 25.31 -11.83
CA HIS A 268 -3.75 26.07 -12.11
C HIS A 268 -2.72 25.25 -12.89
N ALA A 269 -2.80 23.92 -12.82
CA ALA A 269 -1.97 23.01 -13.59
C ALA A 269 -2.51 22.72 -15.01
N ALA A 270 -3.61 23.35 -15.44
CA ALA A 270 -4.29 22.97 -16.68
C ALA A 270 -3.41 23.10 -17.93
N ASP A 271 -2.67 24.19 -18.08
CA ASP A 271 -1.79 24.39 -19.25
C ASP A 271 -0.66 23.37 -19.29
N TRP A 272 -0.03 23.10 -18.14
CA TRP A 272 0.97 22.05 -18.02
C TRP A 272 0.38 20.68 -18.39
N VAL A 273 -0.83 20.33 -17.92
CA VAL A 273 -1.48 19.07 -18.29
C VAL A 273 -1.78 19.00 -19.80
N ARG A 274 -2.14 20.11 -20.46
CA ARG A 274 -2.29 20.14 -21.93
C ARG A 274 -0.96 19.86 -22.64
N GLU A 275 0.15 20.35 -22.10
CA GLU A 275 1.49 20.05 -22.64
C GLU A 275 1.84 18.56 -22.51
N LEU A 276 1.45 17.91 -21.41
CA LEU A 276 1.68 16.46 -21.21
C LEU A 276 1.03 15.60 -22.33
N TRP A 277 -0.10 16.04 -22.87
CA TRP A 277 -0.77 15.36 -24.00
C TRP A 277 0.01 15.46 -25.32
N ASN A 278 0.88 16.46 -25.46
CA ASN A 278 1.67 16.72 -26.66
C ASN A 278 3.10 16.17 -26.58
N LEU A 279 3.44 15.48 -25.49
CA LEU A 279 4.76 14.89 -25.32
C LEU A 279 5.03 13.80 -26.38
N PRO A 280 6.27 13.72 -26.88
CA PRO A 280 6.67 12.65 -27.78
C PRO A 280 6.65 11.31 -27.04
N GLU A 281 6.59 10.22 -27.78
CA GLU A 281 6.34 8.87 -27.23
C GLU A 281 7.34 8.48 -26.13
N GLU A 282 8.61 8.82 -26.32
CA GLU A 282 9.71 8.56 -25.39
C GLU A 282 9.62 9.35 -24.07
N GLN A 283 8.79 10.39 -24.00
CA GLN A 283 8.60 11.22 -22.81
C GLN A 283 7.21 11.04 -22.19
N ARG A 284 6.37 10.16 -22.75
CA ARG A 284 5.02 9.96 -22.25
C ARG A 284 5.04 9.44 -20.81
N ILE A 285 4.27 10.11 -19.97
CA ILE A 285 3.99 9.62 -18.63
C ILE A 285 3.01 8.44 -18.66
N ASN A 286 2.90 7.76 -17.53
CA ASN A 286 1.94 6.70 -17.32
C ASN A 286 0.52 7.14 -17.74
N SER A 287 -0.14 6.32 -18.55
CA SER A 287 -1.47 6.64 -19.11
C SER A 287 -2.55 6.80 -18.03
N TYR A 288 -2.42 6.10 -16.91
CA TYR A 288 -3.33 6.25 -15.77
C TYR A 288 -3.15 7.63 -15.12
N ILE A 289 -1.90 8.02 -14.86
CA ILE A 289 -1.56 9.32 -14.26
C ILE A 289 -2.00 10.47 -15.17
N LEU A 290 -1.78 10.36 -16.49
CA LEU A 290 -2.29 11.35 -17.44
C LEU A 290 -3.82 11.47 -17.39
N ALA A 291 -4.54 10.35 -17.29
CA ALA A 291 -6.00 10.37 -17.18
C ALA A 291 -6.48 10.99 -15.85
N TYR A 292 -5.82 10.65 -14.75
CA TYR A 292 -6.04 11.28 -13.44
C TYR A 292 -5.86 12.79 -13.52
N LEU A 293 -4.68 13.26 -13.95
CA LEU A 293 -4.36 14.69 -14.11
C LEU A 293 -5.36 15.41 -15.02
N THR A 294 -5.72 14.77 -16.14
CA THR A 294 -6.71 15.32 -17.08
C THR A 294 -8.05 15.55 -16.40
N ALA A 295 -8.51 14.58 -15.59
CA ALA A 295 -9.79 14.67 -14.90
C ALA A 295 -9.81 15.76 -13.81
N ILE A 296 -8.70 15.95 -13.10
CA ILE A 296 -8.67 16.87 -11.93
C ILE A 296 -8.15 18.28 -12.24
N CYS A 297 -7.45 18.48 -13.35
CA CYS A 297 -6.85 19.77 -13.71
C CYS A 297 -7.53 20.45 -14.91
N LEU A 298 -8.11 19.71 -15.86
CA LEU A 298 -8.75 20.32 -17.02
C LEU A 298 -10.25 20.56 -16.78
N PRO A 299 -10.88 21.50 -17.52
CA PRO A 299 -12.33 21.56 -17.61
C PRO A 299 -12.92 20.22 -18.03
N GLU A 300 -14.02 19.80 -17.39
CA GLU A 300 -14.63 18.48 -17.55
C GLU A 300 -14.83 18.08 -19.02
N ASP A 301 -15.45 18.95 -19.83
CA ASP A 301 -15.74 18.68 -21.24
C ASP A 301 -14.47 18.50 -22.07
N GLU A 302 -13.45 19.31 -21.81
CA GLU A 302 -12.15 19.18 -22.48
C GLU A 302 -11.48 17.86 -22.09
N GLY A 303 -11.44 17.56 -20.79
CA GLY A 303 -10.79 16.35 -20.30
C GLY A 303 -11.46 15.07 -20.77
N LEU A 304 -12.80 15.01 -20.74
CA LEU A 304 -13.56 13.86 -21.22
C LEU A 304 -13.33 13.63 -22.71
N GLU A 305 -13.40 14.68 -23.52
CA GLU A 305 -13.19 14.58 -24.97
C GLU A 305 -11.81 14.01 -25.31
N ARG A 306 -10.75 14.49 -24.64
CA ARG A 306 -9.38 13.96 -24.82
C ARG A 306 -9.28 12.47 -24.48
N ILE A 307 -9.90 12.05 -23.38
CA ILE A 307 -9.86 10.65 -22.94
C ILE A 307 -10.70 9.76 -23.85
N TRP A 308 -11.88 10.21 -24.29
CA TRP A 308 -12.71 9.48 -25.25
C TRP A 308 -11.97 9.28 -26.57
N GLN A 309 -11.38 10.34 -27.15
CA GLN A 309 -10.59 10.23 -28.38
C GLN A 309 -9.46 9.21 -28.24
N LYS A 310 -8.69 9.29 -27.15
CA LYS A 310 -7.60 8.34 -26.88
C LYS A 310 -8.08 6.89 -26.76
N ILE A 311 -9.23 6.68 -26.12
CA ILE A 311 -9.83 5.34 -25.98
C ILE A 311 -10.30 4.83 -27.34
N GLU A 312 -11.01 5.64 -28.11
CA GLU A 312 -11.56 5.27 -29.42
C GLU A 312 -10.45 5.02 -30.45
N GLU A 313 -9.34 5.75 -30.39
CA GLU A 313 -8.12 5.48 -31.18
C GLU A 313 -7.54 4.12 -30.82
N LYS A 314 -7.37 3.81 -29.53
CA LYS A 314 -6.88 2.50 -29.07
C LYS A 314 -7.80 1.34 -29.47
N GLU A 315 -9.12 1.53 -29.44
CA GLU A 315 -10.07 0.52 -29.93
C GLU A 315 -9.87 0.24 -31.42
N LYS A 316 -9.67 1.28 -32.24
CA LYS A 316 -9.38 1.16 -33.68
C LYS A 316 -8.06 0.43 -33.92
N GLU A 317 -7.00 0.80 -33.19
CA GLU A 317 -5.67 0.20 -33.32
C GLU A 317 -5.67 -1.29 -32.93
N LYS A 318 -6.32 -1.65 -31.82
CA LYS A 318 -6.37 -3.04 -31.33
C LYS A 318 -7.36 -3.91 -32.09
N GLY A 319 -8.26 -3.32 -32.87
CA GLY A 319 -9.31 -4.05 -33.61
C GLY A 319 -10.28 -4.82 -32.71
N ARG A 320 -10.42 -4.43 -31.44
CA ARG A 320 -11.32 -5.06 -30.47
C ARG A 320 -12.09 -4.03 -29.67
N LYS A 321 -13.23 -4.46 -29.12
CA LYS A 321 -14.03 -3.64 -28.20
C LYS A 321 -13.25 -3.34 -26.91
N LEU A 322 -13.53 -2.17 -26.35
CA LEU A 322 -13.12 -1.74 -25.03
C LEU A 322 -13.61 -2.71 -23.95
N ASN A 323 -12.77 -3.00 -22.97
CA ASN A 323 -13.19 -3.71 -21.76
C ASN A 323 -13.42 -2.73 -20.59
N GLY A 324 -14.11 -3.20 -19.55
CA GLY A 324 -14.51 -2.35 -18.41
C GLY A 324 -13.31 -1.79 -17.66
N TYR A 325 -12.25 -2.56 -17.46
CA TYR A 325 -11.04 -2.10 -16.78
C TYR A 325 -10.36 -0.96 -17.52
N GLU A 326 -10.18 -1.07 -18.84
CA GLU A 326 -9.57 -0.01 -19.66
C GLU A 326 -10.38 1.29 -19.62
N ALA A 327 -11.71 1.19 -19.67
CA ALA A 327 -12.59 2.36 -19.52
C ALA A 327 -12.48 2.96 -18.12
N ASN A 328 -12.52 2.11 -17.09
CA ASN A 328 -12.48 2.51 -15.68
C ASN A 328 -11.17 3.26 -15.35
N THR A 329 -10.02 2.73 -15.78
CA THR A 329 -8.71 3.36 -15.60
C THR A 329 -8.65 4.77 -16.17
N GLY A 330 -9.32 5.03 -17.29
CA GLY A 330 -9.32 6.35 -17.95
C GLY A 330 -10.36 7.33 -17.40
N LEU A 331 -11.53 6.85 -16.97
CA LEU A 331 -12.71 7.70 -16.77
C LEU A 331 -13.17 7.84 -15.31
N LYS A 332 -12.74 6.96 -14.39
CA LYS A 332 -13.27 6.95 -13.01
C LYS A 332 -13.07 8.26 -12.25
N ASN A 333 -11.97 8.96 -12.51
CA ASN A 333 -11.57 10.15 -11.76
C ASN A 333 -12.36 11.41 -12.16
N PHE A 334 -13.18 11.35 -13.23
CA PHE A 334 -14.04 12.47 -13.63
C PHE A 334 -15.28 12.62 -12.74
N HIS A 335 -15.73 11.52 -12.11
CA HIS A 335 -16.94 11.50 -11.28
C HIS A 335 -18.15 12.16 -11.97
N SER A 336 -18.34 11.86 -13.25
CA SER A 336 -19.28 12.56 -14.12
C SER A 336 -20.37 11.66 -14.68
N ARG A 337 -21.62 12.11 -14.56
CA ARG A 337 -22.77 11.44 -15.18
C ARG A 337 -22.69 11.41 -16.71
N LYS A 338 -21.87 12.27 -17.35
CA LYS A 338 -21.60 12.20 -18.80
C LYS A 338 -20.93 10.87 -19.18
N VAL A 339 -20.11 10.31 -18.28
CA VAL A 339 -19.49 8.99 -18.47
C VAL A 339 -20.54 7.89 -18.56
N ILE A 340 -21.57 7.92 -17.69
CA ILE A 340 -22.67 6.94 -17.71
C ILE A 340 -23.38 6.93 -19.08
N ARG A 341 -23.65 8.12 -19.63
CA ARG A 341 -24.25 8.27 -20.95
C ARG A 341 -23.34 7.71 -22.05
N TRP A 342 -22.04 7.97 -21.95
CA TRP A 342 -21.06 7.50 -22.93
C TRP A 342 -20.88 5.98 -22.91
N ILE A 343 -20.82 5.35 -21.73
CA ILE A 343 -20.64 3.89 -21.62
C ILE A 343 -21.89 3.10 -22.04
N LYS A 344 -23.08 3.72 -22.02
CA LYS A 344 -24.36 3.05 -22.26
C LYS A 344 -24.39 2.18 -23.53
N ASP A 345 -23.79 2.64 -24.63
CA ASP A 345 -23.78 1.88 -25.89
C ASP A 345 -22.49 1.05 -26.11
N ARG A 346 -21.60 1.03 -25.11
CA ARG A 346 -20.25 0.43 -25.19
C ARG A 346 -20.05 -0.77 -24.27
N VAL A 347 -20.80 -0.85 -23.17
CA VAL A 347 -20.70 -1.93 -22.19
C VAL A 347 -20.86 -3.30 -22.83
N ASN A 348 -20.10 -4.26 -22.32
CA ASN A 348 -20.10 -5.64 -22.77
C ASN A 348 -19.68 -6.57 -21.62
N PHE A 349 -19.88 -7.89 -21.79
CA PHE A 349 -19.36 -8.87 -20.84
C PHE A 349 -17.86 -9.14 -21.10
N PRO A 350 -17.06 -9.39 -20.04
CA PRO A 350 -17.42 -9.36 -18.61
C PRO A 350 -17.76 -7.94 -18.12
N TYR A 351 -18.70 -7.84 -17.16
CA TYR A 351 -19.14 -6.53 -16.66
C TYR A 351 -18.17 -5.90 -15.66
N ASP A 352 -17.17 -6.65 -15.18
CA ASP A 352 -16.20 -6.17 -14.21
C ASP A 352 -15.43 -4.93 -14.75
N GLY A 353 -15.28 -3.93 -13.90
CA GLY A 353 -14.71 -2.62 -14.22
C GLY A 353 -15.75 -1.63 -14.77
N TRP A 354 -16.78 -2.09 -15.49
CA TRP A 354 -17.88 -1.22 -15.91
C TRP A 354 -18.79 -0.84 -14.75
N ASP A 355 -19.01 -1.77 -13.83
CA ASP A 355 -19.70 -1.58 -12.56
C ASP A 355 -19.00 -0.57 -11.64
N ASP A 356 -17.68 -0.67 -11.49
CA ASP A 356 -16.88 0.30 -10.74
C ASP A 356 -16.95 1.68 -11.39
N LEU A 357 -16.84 1.74 -12.73
CA LEU A 357 -16.94 3.00 -13.46
C LEU A 357 -18.34 3.62 -13.31
N PHE A 358 -19.41 2.82 -13.43
CA PHE A 358 -20.77 3.30 -13.24
C PHE A 358 -20.97 3.86 -11.82
N ALA A 359 -20.53 3.13 -10.79
CA ALA A 359 -20.67 3.53 -9.39
C ALA A 359 -19.93 4.86 -9.10
N THR A 360 -18.72 5.02 -9.61
CA THR A 360 -17.88 6.22 -9.38
C THR A 360 -18.29 7.43 -10.21
N SER A 361 -19.09 7.24 -11.27
CA SER A 361 -19.53 8.28 -12.21
C SER A 361 -20.75 9.10 -11.73
N ARG A 362 -21.02 9.11 -10.41
CA ARG A 362 -22.15 9.82 -9.78
C ARG A 362 -23.50 9.52 -10.44
N PRO A 363 -23.95 8.25 -10.44
CA PRO A 363 -25.26 7.90 -10.97
C PRO A 363 -26.37 8.55 -10.13
N HIS A 364 -27.47 8.91 -10.80
CA HIS A 364 -28.71 9.32 -10.15
C HIS A 364 -29.68 8.13 -10.07
N SER A 365 -30.73 8.25 -9.26
CA SER A 365 -31.77 7.22 -9.13
C SER A 365 -32.36 6.77 -10.49
N GLU A 366 -32.49 7.69 -11.44
CA GLU A 366 -32.99 7.47 -12.78
C GLU A 366 -32.06 6.58 -13.62
N ASP A 367 -30.75 6.70 -13.44
CA ASP A 367 -29.78 5.85 -14.14
C ASP A 367 -29.92 4.41 -13.65
N TYR A 368 -30.06 4.21 -12.34
CA TYR A 368 -30.33 2.88 -11.77
C TYR A 368 -31.64 2.30 -12.26
N LYS A 369 -32.73 3.08 -12.28
CA LYS A 369 -34.04 2.63 -12.79
C LYS A 369 -33.92 2.16 -14.25
N GLU A 370 -33.31 2.99 -15.08
CA GLU A 370 -33.16 2.70 -16.51
C GLU A 370 -32.32 1.44 -16.75
N TRP A 371 -31.18 1.31 -16.06
CA TRP A 371 -30.27 0.19 -16.25
C TRP A 371 -30.82 -1.12 -15.65
N LEU A 372 -31.53 -1.06 -14.51
CA LEU A 372 -32.19 -2.23 -13.92
C LEU A 372 -33.36 -2.74 -14.75
N GLN A 373 -34.09 -1.85 -15.44
CA GLN A 373 -35.15 -2.21 -16.37
C GLN A 373 -34.62 -2.77 -17.70
N SER A 374 -33.36 -2.48 -18.01
CA SER A 374 -32.68 -3.06 -19.17
C SER A 374 -32.40 -4.56 -18.97
N LYS A 375 -32.02 -5.25 -20.05
CA LYS A 375 -31.64 -6.68 -20.00
C LYS A 375 -30.12 -6.82 -20.14
N ASN A 376 -29.59 -7.98 -19.73
CA ASN A 376 -28.20 -8.38 -19.93
C ASN A 376 -27.20 -7.54 -19.11
N VAL A 377 -26.13 -7.05 -19.75
CA VAL A 377 -24.96 -6.46 -19.11
C VAL A 377 -25.31 -5.20 -18.30
N HIS A 378 -26.20 -4.33 -18.79
CA HIS A 378 -26.61 -3.12 -18.07
C HIS A 378 -27.24 -3.42 -16.71
N GLN A 379 -28.12 -4.41 -16.67
CA GLN A 379 -28.77 -4.81 -15.42
C GLN A 379 -27.74 -5.34 -14.42
N GLN A 380 -26.79 -6.18 -14.88
CA GLN A 380 -25.74 -6.71 -14.00
C GLN A 380 -24.79 -5.62 -13.49
N ILE A 381 -24.43 -4.65 -14.34
CA ILE A 381 -23.63 -3.48 -13.97
C ILE A 381 -24.34 -2.68 -12.87
N ALA A 382 -25.61 -2.35 -13.06
CA ALA A 382 -26.37 -1.54 -12.09
C ALA A 382 -26.52 -2.25 -10.74
N ILE A 383 -26.79 -3.56 -10.73
CA ILE A 383 -26.89 -4.31 -9.48
C ILE A 383 -25.53 -4.33 -8.76
N SER A 384 -24.46 -4.67 -9.48
CA SER A 384 -23.13 -4.77 -8.88
C SER A 384 -22.62 -3.42 -8.40
N ALA A 385 -22.78 -2.36 -9.20
CA ALA A 385 -22.41 -0.99 -8.85
C ALA A 385 -23.10 -0.51 -7.56
N LEU A 386 -24.40 -0.80 -7.41
CA LEU A 386 -25.15 -0.42 -6.22
C LEU A 386 -24.63 -1.13 -4.96
N GLY A 387 -24.28 -2.42 -5.07
CA GLY A 387 -23.66 -3.17 -3.98
C GLY A 387 -22.29 -2.65 -3.54
N LYS A 388 -21.61 -1.87 -4.39
CA LYS A 388 -20.30 -1.26 -4.14
C LYS A 388 -20.38 0.21 -3.72
N GLN A 389 -21.57 0.81 -3.73
CA GLN A 389 -21.70 2.26 -3.59
C GLN A 389 -21.53 2.71 -2.13
N THR A 390 -20.65 3.68 -1.92
CA THR A 390 -20.37 4.26 -0.59
C THR A 390 -21.07 5.60 -0.34
N GLU A 391 -21.53 6.30 -1.39
CA GLU A 391 -22.12 7.64 -1.30
C GLU A 391 -23.56 7.68 -1.84
N LEU A 392 -24.47 6.90 -1.25
CA LEU A 392 -25.88 6.83 -1.67
C LEU A 392 -26.60 8.18 -1.62
N LYS A 393 -26.17 9.10 -0.75
CA LYS A 393 -26.68 10.47 -0.65
C LYS A 393 -26.51 11.33 -1.89
N GLN A 394 -25.57 10.98 -2.78
CA GLN A 394 -25.41 11.68 -4.06
C GLN A 394 -26.30 11.11 -5.17
N THR A 395 -26.93 9.96 -4.92
CA THR A 395 -27.74 9.23 -5.90
C THR A 395 -29.23 9.29 -5.58
N PHE A 396 -29.57 9.25 -4.29
CA PHE A 396 -30.94 9.20 -3.78
C PHE A 396 -31.20 10.38 -2.85
N ASP A 397 -32.11 11.24 -3.29
CA ASP A 397 -32.59 12.42 -2.56
C ASP A 397 -33.85 12.10 -1.74
N THR A 398 -34.62 11.07 -2.12
CA THR A 398 -35.90 10.75 -1.48
C THR A 398 -36.12 9.25 -1.22
N VAL A 399 -36.97 8.96 -0.23
CA VAL A 399 -37.38 7.58 0.11
C VAL A 399 -38.07 6.91 -1.08
N GLU A 400 -38.88 7.66 -1.83
CA GLU A 400 -39.55 7.13 -3.02
C GLU A 400 -38.56 6.69 -4.10
N GLN A 401 -37.45 7.40 -4.27
CA GLN A 401 -36.41 6.99 -5.20
C GLN A 401 -35.75 5.68 -4.76
N ILE A 402 -35.45 5.52 -3.47
CA ILE A 402 -34.92 4.28 -2.90
C ILE A 402 -35.90 3.13 -3.13
N GLU A 403 -37.17 3.30 -2.71
CA GLU A 403 -38.20 2.27 -2.83
C GLU A 403 -38.42 1.86 -4.28
N SER A 404 -38.41 2.81 -5.22
CA SER A 404 -38.58 2.50 -6.63
C SER A 404 -37.43 1.66 -7.22
N VAL A 405 -36.19 1.88 -6.79
CA VAL A 405 -35.05 1.03 -7.18
C VAL A 405 -35.10 -0.32 -6.47
N ARG A 406 -35.46 -0.35 -5.18
CA ARG A 406 -35.66 -1.56 -4.39
C ARG A 406 -36.67 -2.51 -5.02
N VAL A 407 -37.85 -2.00 -5.42
CA VAL A 407 -38.87 -2.79 -6.12
C VAL A 407 -38.33 -3.42 -7.40
N LEU A 408 -37.50 -2.70 -8.17
CA LEU A 408 -36.87 -3.26 -9.36
C LEU A 408 -35.88 -4.38 -9.01
N LEU A 409 -35.06 -4.21 -7.97
CA LEU A 409 -34.15 -5.26 -7.49
C LEU A 409 -34.90 -6.51 -7.03
N GLU A 410 -36.01 -6.36 -6.29
CA GLU A 410 -36.85 -7.49 -5.86
C GLU A 410 -37.45 -8.23 -7.06
N GLN A 411 -37.87 -7.50 -8.10
CA GLN A 411 -38.34 -8.10 -9.34
C GLN A 411 -37.23 -8.90 -10.04
N VAL A 412 -36.00 -8.39 -10.06
CA VAL A 412 -34.85 -9.12 -10.62
C VAL A 412 -34.52 -10.34 -9.75
N MET A 413 -34.50 -10.22 -8.42
CA MET A 413 -34.28 -11.31 -7.47
C MET A 413 -35.26 -12.47 -7.68
N SER A 414 -36.54 -12.16 -7.91
CA SER A 414 -37.58 -13.18 -8.14
C SER A 414 -37.36 -13.99 -9.43
N LYS A 415 -36.64 -13.41 -10.40
CA LYS A 415 -36.34 -14.02 -11.70
C LYS A 415 -34.95 -14.68 -11.74
N ALA A 416 -34.07 -14.33 -10.80
CA ALA A 416 -32.71 -14.86 -10.74
C ALA A 416 -32.72 -16.36 -10.44
N VAL A 417 -31.96 -17.14 -11.22
CA VAL A 417 -31.86 -18.60 -11.08
C VAL A 417 -30.52 -19.01 -10.48
N ILE A 418 -29.46 -18.23 -10.73
CA ILE A 418 -28.09 -18.57 -10.36
C ILE A 418 -27.76 -18.06 -8.95
N LYS A 419 -27.09 -18.89 -8.14
CA LYS A 419 -26.70 -18.55 -6.76
C LYS A 419 -25.84 -17.27 -6.68
N LYS A 420 -24.87 -17.13 -7.59
CA LYS A 420 -24.00 -15.93 -7.67
C LYS A 420 -24.81 -14.66 -7.92
N GLU A 421 -25.75 -14.71 -8.86
CA GLU A 421 -26.63 -13.59 -9.20
C GLU A 421 -27.51 -13.19 -8.02
N LYS A 422 -28.15 -14.15 -7.35
CA LYS A 422 -28.93 -13.89 -6.13
C LYS A 422 -28.11 -13.24 -5.03
N ARG A 423 -26.85 -13.65 -4.87
CA ARG A 423 -25.96 -13.06 -3.86
C ARG A 423 -25.70 -11.58 -4.14
N ILE A 424 -25.36 -11.23 -5.38
CA ILE A 424 -25.06 -9.84 -5.77
C ILE A 424 -26.31 -8.94 -5.63
N ILE A 425 -27.49 -9.46 -5.96
CA ILE A 425 -28.75 -8.70 -5.75
C ILE A 425 -29.04 -8.52 -4.26
N ALA A 426 -28.76 -9.54 -3.43
CA ALA A 426 -28.95 -9.43 -1.99
C ALA A 426 -28.00 -8.41 -1.36
N GLU A 427 -26.75 -8.35 -1.83
CA GLU A 427 -25.78 -7.31 -1.44
C GLU A 427 -26.32 -5.91 -1.79
N ALA A 428 -26.85 -5.71 -3.00
CA ALA A 428 -27.44 -4.44 -3.41
C ALA A 428 -28.69 -4.05 -2.59
N LEU A 429 -29.57 -5.00 -2.28
CA LEU A 429 -30.73 -4.77 -1.41
C LEU A 429 -30.31 -4.40 0.01
N TYR A 430 -29.33 -5.13 0.55
CA TYR A 430 -28.78 -4.86 1.88
C TYR A 430 -28.28 -3.41 2.00
N VAL A 431 -27.56 -2.94 0.98
CA VAL A 431 -27.06 -1.55 0.91
C VAL A 431 -28.20 -0.53 0.98
N LEU A 432 -29.32 -0.75 0.26
CA LEU A 432 -30.48 0.14 0.33
C LEU A 432 -31.22 0.07 1.68
N ASP A 433 -31.41 -1.13 2.23
CA ASP A 433 -32.14 -1.33 3.48
C ASP A 433 -31.44 -0.69 4.69
N HIS A 434 -30.10 -0.57 4.62
CA HIS A 434 -29.27 0.03 5.67
C HIS A 434 -28.97 1.51 5.43
N TYR A 435 -29.40 2.05 4.29
CA TYR A 435 -29.27 3.48 4.02
C TYR A 435 -30.37 4.26 4.72
N LYS A 436 -29.96 5.24 5.54
CA LYS A 436 -30.87 6.18 6.19
C LYS A 436 -30.66 7.54 5.54
N LEU A 437 -31.73 8.07 4.94
CA LEU A 437 -31.81 9.48 4.58
C LEU A 437 -31.82 10.28 5.88
N GLU A 438 -30.81 11.14 6.07
CA GLU A 438 -30.73 12.08 7.20
C GLU A 438 -31.62 13.30 7.00
#